data_AF-A0A949ZQQ6-F1
#
_entry.id   AF-A0A949ZQQ6-F1
#
_cell.length_a   1.000
_cell.length_b   1.000
_cell.length_c   1.000
_cell.angle_alpha   90.00
_cell.angle_beta   90.00
_cell.angle_gamma   90.00
#
_symmetry.space_group_name_H-M   'P 1'
#
loop_
_entity.id
_entity.type
_entity.pdbx_description
1 polymer ?
#
loop_
_entity_poly.entity_id
_entity_poly.type
_entity_poly.pdbx_seq_one_letter_code
_entity_poly.pdbx_strand_id
1 'polypeptide(L)'
;MHNHTEWEQVYSKYFTENQLAEMARRADPALAAEGTSAWSALIAEVEAAVERGEDPASPCARQLAARWCELRQSFVRWASGPGSNLGEGEVKSALSRMYAERQNWPAGMKPPFSEAALQFIRAATKETKG
;
A
#
# COMPACT_ATOMS: atom_id res chain seq x y z
N MET A 1 0.53 3.72 -24.82
CA MET A 1 1.07 2.36 -24.54
C MET A 1 0.85 2.11 -23.06
N HIS A 2 -0.06 1.19 -22.72
CA HIS A 2 -0.44 0.96 -21.32
C HIS A 2 0.68 0.19 -20.60
N ASN A 3 1.18 0.73 -19.48
CA ASN A 3 2.06 0.03 -18.53
C ASN A 3 1.33 -1.09 -17.76
N HIS A 4 0.32 -1.73 -18.37
CA HIS A 4 -0.56 -2.69 -17.71
C HIS A 4 0.18 -3.99 -17.33
N THR A 5 1.20 -4.40 -18.08
CA THR A 5 1.76 -5.75 -17.97
C THR A 5 2.63 -6.01 -16.73
N GLU A 6 3.30 -5.02 -16.16
CA GLU A 6 4.28 -5.25 -15.07
C GLU A 6 3.60 -5.38 -13.70
N TRP A 7 2.65 -4.49 -13.40
CA TRP A 7 1.83 -4.58 -12.19
C TRP A 7 0.89 -5.78 -12.22
N GLU A 8 0.30 -6.10 -13.38
CA GLU A 8 -0.50 -7.33 -13.56
C GLU A 8 0.33 -8.60 -13.26
N GLN A 9 1.57 -8.65 -13.74
CA GLN A 9 2.48 -9.76 -13.44
C GLN A 9 2.74 -9.91 -11.94
N VAL A 10 2.99 -8.81 -11.22
CA VAL A 10 3.17 -8.86 -9.76
C VAL A 10 1.87 -9.30 -9.08
N TYR A 11 0.74 -8.69 -9.41
CA TYR A 11 -0.54 -9.02 -8.78
C TYR A 11 -0.96 -10.47 -9.02
N SER A 12 -0.69 -11.05 -10.20
CA SER A 12 -1.02 -12.45 -10.52
C SER A 12 -0.30 -13.48 -9.63
N LYS A 13 0.77 -13.09 -8.92
CA LYS A 13 1.45 -13.94 -7.94
C LYS A 13 0.71 -14.02 -6.60
N TYR A 14 -0.15 -13.04 -6.32
CA TYR A 14 -0.81 -12.90 -5.01
C TYR A 14 -2.33 -12.97 -5.09
N PHE A 15 -2.90 -12.75 -6.27
CA PHE A 15 -4.34 -12.81 -6.55
C PHE A 15 -4.59 -13.64 -7.81
N THR A 16 -5.70 -14.36 -7.83
CA THR A 16 -6.13 -15.10 -9.03
C THR A 16 -6.63 -14.13 -10.10
N GLU A 17 -6.63 -14.57 -11.36
CA GLU A 17 -7.17 -13.78 -12.47
C GLU A 17 -8.63 -13.37 -12.22
N ASN A 18 -9.46 -14.28 -11.69
CA ASN A 18 -10.85 -13.99 -11.34
C ASN A 18 -10.93 -12.90 -10.25
N GLN A 19 -10.06 -12.94 -9.23
CA GLN A 19 -10.03 -11.90 -8.19
C GLN A 19 -9.61 -10.54 -8.76
N LEU A 20 -8.63 -10.50 -9.66
CA LEU A 20 -8.17 -9.26 -10.30
C LEU A 20 -9.22 -8.67 -11.23
N ALA A 21 -9.86 -9.50 -12.06
CA ALA A 21 -10.93 -9.08 -12.96
C ALA A 21 -12.14 -8.55 -12.18
N GLU A 22 -12.47 -9.18 -11.05
CA GLU A 22 -13.55 -8.77 -10.16
C GLU A 22 -13.24 -7.42 -9.49
N MET A 23 -12.04 -7.24 -8.94
CA MET A 23 -11.58 -5.94 -8.41
C MET A 23 -11.60 -4.84 -9.47
N ALA A 24 -11.12 -5.12 -10.69
CA ALA A 24 -11.14 -4.17 -11.79
C ALA A 24 -12.57 -3.78 -12.20
N ARG A 25 -13.50 -4.74 -12.22
CA ARG A 25 -14.91 -4.51 -12.55
C ARG A 25 -15.63 -3.67 -11.50
N ARG A 26 -15.26 -3.79 -10.21
CA ARG A 26 -15.82 -3.00 -9.10
C ARG A 26 -15.13 -1.66 -8.88
N ALA A 27 -13.97 -1.43 -9.50
CA ALA A 27 -13.22 -0.21 -9.29
C ALA A 27 -14.00 0.99 -9.85
N ASP A 28 -14.29 1.96 -8.98
CA ASP A 28 -14.73 3.28 -9.38
C ASP A 28 -13.50 4.13 -9.73
N PRO A 29 -13.36 4.61 -10.98
CA PRO A 29 -12.21 5.42 -11.40
C PRO A 29 -11.99 6.68 -10.54
N ALA A 30 -13.06 7.31 -10.04
CA ALA A 30 -12.95 8.51 -9.21
C ALA A 30 -12.38 8.16 -7.83
N LEU A 31 -12.88 7.11 -7.20
CA LEU A 31 -12.37 6.63 -5.91
C LEU A 31 -10.94 6.10 -6.03
N ALA A 32 -10.61 5.44 -7.15
CA ALA A 32 -9.25 4.99 -7.43
C ALA A 32 -8.29 6.18 -7.55
N ALA A 33 -8.68 7.23 -8.29
CA ALA A 33 -7.88 8.44 -8.44
C ALA A 33 -7.68 9.18 -7.10
N GLU A 34 -8.75 9.28 -6.29
CA GLU A 34 -8.67 9.85 -4.94
C GLU A 34 -7.71 9.06 -4.04
N GLY A 35 -7.83 7.73 -4.04
CA GLY A 35 -6.94 6.83 -3.31
C GLY A 35 -5.48 6.98 -3.74
N THR A 36 -5.21 7.02 -5.05
CA THR A 36 -3.86 7.27 -5.58
C THR A 36 -3.32 8.62 -5.11
N SER A 37 -4.12 9.69 -5.18
CA SER A 37 -3.71 11.02 -4.73
C SER A 37 -3.41 11.04 -3.23
N ALA A 38 -4.25 10.40 -2.41
CA ALA A 38 -4.07 10.32 -0.96
C ALA A 38 -2.78 9.56 -0.60
N TRP A 39 -2.48 8.46 -1.29
CA TRP A 39 -1.23 7.73 -1.14
C TRP A 39 -0.02 8.56 -1.57
N SER A 40 -0.06 9.20 -2.72
CA SER A 40 1.04 10.05 -3.21
C SER A 40 1.35 11.20 -2.25
N ALA A 41 0.33 11.88 -1.73
CA ALA A 41 0.49 12.95 -0.75
C ALA A 41 1.12 12.42 0.55
N LEU A 42 0.59 11.31 1.08
CA LEU A 42 1.12 10.72 2.31
C LEU A 42 2.57 10.27 2.16
N ILE A 43 2.93 9.66 1.04
CA ILE A 43 4.31 9.22 0.78
C ILE A 43 5.24 10.45 0.75
N ALA A 44 4.88 11.52 0.05
CA ALA A 44 5.68 12.75 0.03
C ALA A 44 5.88 13.34 1.44
N GLU A 45 4.85 13.34 2.29
CA GLU A 45 4.97 13.80 3.68
C GLU A 45 5.93 12.92 4.50
N VAL A 46 5.90 11.61 4.29
CA VAL A 46 6.79 10.64 4.96
C VAL A 46 8.24 10.82 4.50
N GLU A 47 8.47 10.92 3.20
CA GLU A 47 9.82 11.17 2.65
C GLU A 47 10.39 12.48 3.23
N ALA A 48 9.59 13.55 3.27
CA ALA A 48 10.02 14.81 3.85
C ALA A 48 10.31 14.71 5.36
N ALA A 49 9.59 13.87 6.11
CA ALA A 49 9.89 13.62 7.51
C ALA A 49 11.22 12.87 7.70
N VAL A 50 11.49 11.89 6.83
CA VAL A 50 12.76 11.16 6.79
C VAL A 50 13.92 12.09 6.45
N GLU A 51 13.77 12.95 5.43
CA GLU A 51 14.79 13.91 5.03
C GLU A 51 15.14 14.92 6.13
N ARG A 52 14.15 15.29 6.96
CA ARG A 52 14.36 16.15 8.14
C ARG A 52 15.00 15.43 9.32
N GLY A 53 15.14 14.09 9.27
CA GLY A 53 15.60 13.30 10.40
C GLY A 53 14.61 13.28 11.56
N GLU A 54 13.31 13.33 11.27
CA GLU A 54 12.25 13.25 12.29
C GLU A 54 12.37 11.95 13.09
N ASP A 55 12.17 12.04 14.41
CA ASP A 55 12.15 10.85 15.27
C ASP A 55 10.90 10.01 14.96
N PRO A 56 11.02 8.71 14.64
CA PRO A 56 9.87 7.80 14.48
C PRO A 56 8.96 7.70 15.72
N ALA A 57 9.43 8.04 16.91
CA ALA A 57 8.63 8.09 18.14
C ALA A 57 7.87 9.43 18.32
N SER A 58 8.12 10.41 17.45
CA SER A 58 7.51 11.75 17.55
C SER A 58 5.98 11.70 17.37
N PRO A 59 5.24 12.70 17.91
CA PRO A 59 3.83 12.86 17.60
C PRO A 59 3.53 12.96 16.09
N CYS A 60 4.41 13.59 15.32
CA CYS A 60 4.29 13.71 13.86
C CYS A 60 4.37 12.33 13.18
N ALA A 61 5.39 11.54 13.51
CA ALA A 61 5.57 10.20 12.98
C ALA A 61 4.38 9.28 13.29
N ARG A 62 3.83 9.36 14.50
CA ARG A 62 2.62 8.61 14.89
C ARG A 62 1.38 8.98 14.06
N GLN A 63 1.20 10.26 13.73
CA GLN A 63 0.11 10.70 12.85
C GLN A 63 0.26 10.17 11.43
N LEU A 64 1.48 10.21 10.88
CA LEU A 64 1.79 9.65 9.56
C LEU A 64 1.55 8.13 9.53
N ALA A 65 1.99 7.42 10.57
CA ALA A 65 1.75 5.97 10.71
C ALA A 65 0.26 5.63 10.83
N ALA A 66 -0.51 6.43 11.55
CA ALA A 66 -1.96 6.25 11.66
C ALA A 66 -2.66 6.44 10.31
N ARG A 67 -2.34 7.51 9.57
CA ARG A 67 -2.85 7.75 8.22
C ARG A 67 -2.46 6.63 7.25
N TRP A 68 -1.23 6.15 7.32
CA TRP A 68 -0.77 5.00 6.53
C TRP A 68 -1.58 3.75 6.82
N CYS A 69 -1.80 3.45 8.10
CA CYS A 69 -2.61 2.31 8.52
C CYS A 69 -4.05 2.42 8.04
N GLU A 70 -4.62 3.64 8.05
CA GLU A 70 -6.01 3.85 7.63
C GLU A 70 -6.19 3.77 6.12
N LEU A 71 -5.28 4.33 5.31
CA LEU A 71 -5.33 4.16 3.85
C LEU A 71 -5.19 2.68 3.46
N ARG A 72 -4.28 1.95 4.13
CA ARG A 72 -4.12 0.50 3.90
C ARG A 72 -5.38 -0.26 4.30
N GLN A 73 -5.99 0.06 5.43
CA GLN A 73 -7.24 -0.58 5.87
C GLN A 73 -8.40 -0.25 4.95
N SER A 74 -8.51 0.98 4.47
CA SER A 74 -9.53 1.41 3.51
C SER A 74 -9.44 0.60 2.21
N PHE A 75 -8.23 0.43 1.67
CA PHE A 75 -8.01 -0.43 0.52
C PHE A 75 -8.42 -1.88 0.79
N VAL A 76 -8.02 -2.43 1.95
CA VAL A 76 -8.41 -3.81 2.30
C VAL A 76 -9.92 -3.95 2.38
N ARG A 77 -10.62 -3.04 3.06
CA ARG A 77 -12.09 -3.06 3.19
C ARG A 77 -12.79 -2.98 1.84
N TRP A 78 -12.26 -2.21 0.90
CA TRP A 78 -12.78 -2.15 -0.46
C TRP A 78 -12.53 -3.48 -1.21
N ALA A 79 -11.29 -3.96 -1.18
CA ALA A 79 -10.89 -5.18 -1.90
C ALA A 79 -11.63 -6.42 -1.40
N SER A 80 -11.87 -6.55 -0.09
CA SER A 80 -12.64 -7.63 0.54
C SER A 80 -14.11 -7.26 0.83
N GLY A 81 -14.60 -6.16 0.26
CA GLY A 81 -15.94 -5.65 0.51
C GLY A 81 -17.03 -6.45 -0.21
N PRO A 82 -18.29 -5.99 -0.13
CA PRO A 82 -19.42 -6.63 -0.82
C PRO A 82 -19.13 -6.92 -2.30
N GLY A 83 -19.47 -8.14 -2.72
CA GLY A 83 -19.20 -8.63 -4.08
C GLY A 83 -17.79 -9.17 -4.30
N SER A 84 -16.89 -9.10 -3.31
CA SER A 84 -15.57 -9.71 -3.38
C SER A 84 -15.59 -11.20 -3.03
N ASN A 85 -14.71 -11.95 -3.68
CA ASN A 85 -14.38 -13.34 -3.32
C ASN A 85 -13.14 -13.43 -2.42
N LEU A 86 -12.70 -12.31 -1.83
CA LEU A 86 -11.55 -12.22 -0.93
C LEU A 86 -11.98 -11.86 0.48
N GLY A 87 -11.46 -12.56 1.48
CA GLY A 87 -11.55 -12.14 2.89
C GLY A 87 -10.51 -11.06 3.23
N GLU A 88 -10.81 -10.23 4.23
CA GLU A 88 -9.86 -9.19 4.72
C GLU A 88 -8.47 -9.76 5.07
N GLY A 89 -8.44 -10.94 5.69
CA GLY A 89 -7.20 -11.62 6.07
C GLY A 89 -6.37 -12.04 4.86
N GLU A 90 -7.02 -12.47 3.78
CA GLU A 90 -6.36 -12.85 2.53
C GLU A 90 -5.76 -11.63 1.84
N VAL A 91 -6.51 -10.52 1.75
CA VAL A 91 -5.99 -9.27 1.18
C VAL A 91 -4.81 -8.73 1.99
N LYS A 92 -4.91 -8.69 3.33
CA LYS A 92 -3.80 -8.25 4.21
C LYS A 92 -2.56 -9.13 4.00
N SER A 93 -2.74 -10.44 3.93
CA SER A 93 -1.64 -11.40 3.75
C SER A 93 -1.03 -11.32 2.35
N ALA A 94 -1.84 -11.13 1.31
CA ALA A 94 -1.39 -10.92 -0.06
C ALA A 94 -0.55 -9.64 -0.18
N LEU A 95 -1.05 -8.50 0.32
CA LEU A 95 -0.31 -7.23 0.32
C LEU A 95 0.99 -7.32 1.11
N SER A 96 0.95 -7.93 2.30
CA SER A 96 2.15 -8.10 3.13
C SER A 96 3.23 -8.91 2.41
N ARG A 97 2.85 -10.05 1.81
CA ARG A 97 3.77 -10.89 1.02
C ARG A 97 4.30 -10.16 -0.22
N MET A 98 3.42 -9.49 -0.97
CA MET A 98 3.78 -8.73 -2.17
C MET A 98 4.90 -7.73 -1.90
N TYR A 99 4.77 -6.93 -0.85
CA TYR A 99 5.80 -5.94 -0.49
C TYR A 99 7.01 -6.54 0.25
N ALA A 100 6.87 -7.68 0.94
CA ALA A 100 7.98 -8.40 1.54
C ALA A 100 8.91 -9.00 0.48
N GLU A 101 8.33 -9.53 -0.60
CA GLU A 101 9.02 -10.16 -1.73
C GLU A 101 9.38 -9.16 -2.83
N ARG A 102 9.42 -7.85 -2.53
CA ARG A 102 9.74 -6.80 -3.52
C ARG A 102 11.08 -6.97 -4.24
N GLN A 103 12.01 -7.71 -3.63
CA GLN A 103 13.28 -8.10 -4.27
C GLN A 103 13.11 -9.05 -5.47
N ASN A 104 11.96 -9.73 -5.57
CA ASN A 104 11.63 -10.67 -6.64
C ASN A 104 10.80 -10.00 -7.76
N TRP A 105 10.50 -8.70 -7.64
CA TRP A 105 9.76 -7.98 -8.68
C TRP A 105 10.63 -7.81 -9.94
N PRO A 106 10.01 -7.65 -11.12
CA PRO A 106 10.74 -7.41 -12.37
C PRO A 106 11.75 -6.27 -12.25
N ALA A 107 12.90 -6.42 -12.93
CA ALA A 107 13.96 -5.42 -12.91
C ALA A 107 13.43 -4.06 -13.41
N GLY A 108 13.65 -3.01 -12.62
CA GLY A 108 13.15 -1.65 -12.91
C GLY A 108 11.88 -1.28 -12.13
N MET A 109 11.16 -2.26 -11.59
CA MET A 109 10.00 -2.01 -10.75
C MET A 109 10.44 -1.61 -9.34
N LYS A 110 9.89 -0.51 -8.84
CA LYS A 110 10.15 -0.01 -7.49
C LYS A 110 8.83 0.26 -6.78
N PRO A 111 8.76 0.05 -5.46
CA PRO A 111 7.62 0.52 -4.68
C PRO A 111 7.48 2.04 -4.83
N PRO A 112 6.28 2.60 -4.63
CA PRO A 112 6.04 4.03 -4.78
C PRO A 112 6.66 4.88 -3.65
N PHE A 113 7.36 4.27 -2.70
CA PHE A 113 8.02 4.87 -1.54
C PHE A 113 9.45 4.34 -1.41
N SER A 114 10.33 5.11 -0.80
CA SER A 114 11.71 4.71 -0.51
C SER A 114 11.78 3.65 0.59
N GLU A 115 12.91 2.94 0.64
CA GLU A 115 13.18 2.00 1.73
C GLU A 115 13.22 2.72 3.08
N ALA A 116 13.72 3.96 3.12
CA ALA A 116 13.79 4.77 4.33
C ALA A 116 12.39 5.18 4.81
N ALA A 117 11.49 5.59 3.90
CA ALA A 117 10.09 5.87 4.22
C ALA A 117 9.37 4.63 4.80
N LEU A 118 9.60 3.46 4.21
CA LEU A 118 9.04 2.21 4.73
C LEU A 118 9.56 1.89 6.14
N GLN A 119 10.87 2.03 6.38
CA GLN A 119 11.48 1.81 7.69
C GLN A 119 10.94 2.79 8.74
N PHE A 120 10.81 4.07 8.37
CA PHE A 120 10.25 5.11 9.23
C PHE A 120 8.83 4.78 9.66
N ILE A 121 7.94 4.44 8.72
CA ILE A 121 6.55 4.06 9.04
C ILE A 121 6.50 2.79 9.90
N ARG A 122 7.34 1.79 9.63
CA ARG A 122 7.42 0.57 10.44
C ARG A 122 7.82 0.87 11.89
N ALA A 123 8.83 1.71 12.09
CA ALA A 123 9.25 2.14 13.41
C ALA A 123 8.13 2.93 14.12
N ALA A 124 7.56 3.94 13.45
CA ALA A 124 6.50 4.76 14.00
C ALA A 124 5.23 3.97 14.39
N THR A 125 4.91 2.91 13.64
CA THR A 125 3.80 2.00 13.95
C THR A 125 4.07 1.12 15.17
N LYS A 126 5.34 0.76 15.43
CA LYS A 126 5.72 -0.02 16.61
C LYS A 126 5.58 0.82 17.89
N GLU A 127 6.00 2.08 17.84
CA GLU A 127 5.91 3.03 18.94
C GLU A 127 4.47 3.45 19.30
N THR A 128 3.50 3.20 18.41
CA THR A 128 2.08 3.44 18.72
C THR A 128 1.42 2.32 19.52
N LYS A 129 2.07 1.15 19.63
CA LYS A 129 1.58 -0.02 20.39
C LYS A 129 2.25 -0.18 21.76
N GLY A 130 3.19 0.70 22.10
CA GLY A 130 3.93 0.73 23.36
C GLY A 130 3.32 1.66 24.39
#